data_AF-A0A819E9S2-F1
#
_entry.id   AF-A0A819E9S2-F1
#
_cell.length_a   1.000
_cell.length_b   1.000
_cell.length_c   1.000
_cell.angle_alpha   90.00
_cell.angle_beta   90.00
_cell.angle_gamma   90.00
#
_symmetry.space_group_name_H-M   'P 1'
#
loop_
_entity.id
_entity.type
_entity.pdbx_description
1 polymer ?
#
loop_
_entity_poly.entity_id
_entity_poly.type
_entity_poly.pdbx_seq_one_letter_code
_entity_poly.pdbx_strand_id
1 'polypeptide(L)'
;MYCKIGNYSEALLSLLKALEIKQNILSPYHLQFITSYNNIGLVYEEISEYSKALVYYEKVIEIYQKTHYSNHLGLAIAYDNIGSVYCRMNDCSRALSSHEKAIEIYQKIRHSNLADTYISIGTI
;
A
#
# COMPACT_ATOMS: atom_id res chain seq x y z
N MET A 1 22.40 -11.79 6.31
CA MET A 1 21.08 -11.74 5.63
C MET A 1 19.95 -12.32 6.49
N TYR A 2 20.16 -13.43 7.23
CA TYR A 2 19.15 -14.04 8.11
C TYR A 2 18.57 -13.15 9.22
N CYS A 3 19.35 -12.24 9.82
CA CYS A 3 18.85 -11.40 10.92
C CYS A 3 17.76 -10.40 10.49
N LYS A 4 17.77 -9.93 9.23
CA LYS A 4 16.72 -9.05 8.71
C LYS A 4 15.42 -9.82 8.49
N ILE A 5 15.49 -10.99 7.84
CA ILE A 5 14.33 -11.85 7.57
C ILE A 5 13.67 -12.31 8.88
N GLY A 6 14.45 -12.68 9.90
CA GLY A 6 13.93 -13.03 11.23
C GLY A 6 13.14 -11.91 11.89
N ASN A 7 13.60 -10.66 11.76
CA ASN A 7 12.92 -9.50 12.31
C ASN A 7 11.61 -9.18 11.56
N TYR A 8 11.61 -9.28 10.22
CA TYR A 8 10.39 -9.10 9.42
C TYR A 8 9.33 -10.17 9.73
N SER A 9 9.72 -11.43 10.02
CA SER A 9 8.76 -12.47 10.41
C SER A 9 8.10 -12.19 11.77
N GLU A 10 8.84 -11.69 12.76
CA GLU A 10 8.28 -11.32 14.06
C GLU A 10 7.38 -10.08 13.95
N ALA A 11 7.81 -9.08 13.18
CA ALA A 11 7.01 -7.88 12.90
C ALA A 11 5.69 -8.24 12.19
N LEU A 12 5.74 -9.11 11.17
CA LEU A 12 4.56 -9.59 10.46
C LEU A 12 3.59 -10.33 11.39
N LEU A 13 4.10 -11.24 12.23
CA LEU A 13 3.28 -11.97 13.21
C LEU A 13 2.57 -11.01 14.18
N SER A 14 3.28 -9.98 14.65
CA SER A 14 2.74 -8.97 15.55
C SER A 14 1.64 -8.13 14.88
N LEU A 15 1.86 -7.73 13.62
CA LEU A 15 0.89 -6.99 12.82
C LEU A 15 -0.36 -7.82 12.50
N LEU A 16 -0.22 -9.11 12.17
CA LEU A 16 -1.34 -10.00 11.88
C LEU A 16 -2.20 -10.27 13.12
N LYS A 17 -1.59 -10.47 14.30
CA LYS A 17 -2.33 -10.59 15.57
C LYS A 17 -3.10 -9.31 15.89
N ALA A 18 -2.48 -8.14 15.72
CA ALA A 18 -3.16 -6.87 15.93
C ALA A 18 -4.33 -6.68 14.95
N LEU A 19 -4.19 -7.14 13.71
CA LEU A 19 -5.24 -7.12 12.71
C LEU A 19 -6.42 -8.02 13.09
N GLU A 20 -6.15 -9.26 13.54
CA GLU A 20 -7.16 -10.22 13.98
C GLU A 20 -7.99 -9.68 15.15
N ILE A 21 -7.33 -9.10 16.16
CA ILE A 21 -8.01 -8.47 17.30
C ILE A 21 -8.93 -7.34 16.82
N LYS A 22 -8.44 -6.49 15.92
CA LYS A 22 -9.24 -5.40 15.35
C LYS A 22 -10.45 -5.91 14.56
N GLN A 23 -10.29 -6.98 13.78
CA GLN A 23 -11.37 -7.61 13.00
C GLN A 23 -12.50 -8.14 13.87
N ASN A 24 -12.20 -8.56 15.10
CA ASN A 24 -13.21 -9.04 16.05
C ASN A 24 -14.03 -7.92 16.71
N ILE A 25 -13.55 -6.66 16.64
CA ILE A 25 -14.13 -5.53 17.38
C ILE A 25 -14.74 -4.49 16.43
N LEU A 26 -14.15 -4.32 15.24
CA LEU A 26 -14.45 -3.24 14.32
C LEU A 26 -15.14 -3.75 13.05
N SER A 27 -16.00 -2.91 12.46
CA SER A 27 -16.57 -3.14 11.13
C SER A 27 -15.46 -3.28 10.07
N PRO A 28 -15.57 -4.20 9.09
CA PRO A 28 -14.51 -4.53 8.14
C PRO A 28 -13.96 -3.35 7.31
N TYR A 29 -14.70 -2.23 7.25
CA TYR A 29 -14.32 -1.02 6.51
C TYR A 29 -13.86 0.15 7.40
N HIS A 30 -13.45 -0.15 8.63
CA HIS A 30 -12.96 0.87 9.54
C HIS A 30 -11.59 1.42 9.13
N LEU A 31 -11.41 2.75 9.16
CA LEU A 31 -10.17 3.42 8.71
C LEU A 31 -8.92 2.96 9.48
N GLN A 32 -9.07 2.43 10.70
CA GLN A 32 -7.96 1.87 11.49
C GLN A 32 -7.29 0.63 10.87
N PHE A 33 -7.93 -0.02 9.89
CA PHE A 33 -7.34 -1.10 9.13
C PHE A 33 -6.33 -0.62 8.09
N ILE A 34 -6.42 0.64 7.64
CA ILE A 34 -5.55 1.18 6.59
C ILE A 34 -4.08 1.12 6.99
N THR A 35 -3.74 1.63 8.18
CA THR A 35 -2.35 1.60 8.67
C THR A 35 -1.84 0.17 8.84
N SER A 36 -2.69 -0.73 9.34
CA SER A 36 -2.32 -2.15 9.50
C SER A 36 -2.06 -2.81 8.16
N TYR A 37 -2.94 -2.64 7.17
CA TYR A 37 -2.77 -3.21 5.84
C TYR A 37 -1.57 -2.62 5.10
N ASN A 38 -1.33 -1.31 5.17
CA ASN A 38 -0.14 -0.71 4.57
C ASN A 38 1.15 -1.26 5.18
N ASN A 39 1.23 -1.38 6.50
CA ASN A 39 2.42 -1.92 7.16
C ASN A 39 2.66 -3.39 6.80
N ILE A 40 1.60 -4.19 6.72
CA ILE A 40 1.70 -5.59 6.29
C ILE A 40 2.16 -5.67 4.83
N GLY A 41 1.62 -4.81 3.95
CA GLY A 41 2.01 -4.71 2.55
C GLY A 41 3.50 -4.39 2.40
N LEU A 42 3.99 -3.39 3.13
CA LEU A 42 5.41 -3.00 3.15
C LEU A 42 6.31 -4.14 3.62
N VAL A 43 5.91 -4.87 4.67
CA VAL A 43 6.70 -6.01 5.15
C VAL A 43 6.76 -7.11 4.10
N TYR A 44 5.66 -7.40 3.40
CA TYR A 44 5.67 -8.37 2.30
C TYR A 44 6.52 -7.93 1.12
N GLU A 45 6.51 -6.64 0.79
CA GLU A 45 7.38 -6.05 -0.23
C GLU A 45 8.87 -6.18 0.13
N GLU A 46 9.24 -5.94 1.39
CA GLU A 46 10.62 -6.08 1.90
C GLU A 46 11.14 -7.52 1.86
N ILE A 47 10.26 -8.52 2.02
CA ILE A 47 10.62 -9.94 1.89
C ILE A 47 10.40 -10.49 0.47
N SER A 48 10.16 -9.61 -0.53
CA SER A 48 9.96 -9.95 -1.94
C SER A 48 8.72 -10.81 -2.23
N GLU A 49 7.74 -10.82 -1.33
CA GLU A 49 6.45 -11.51 -1.46
C GLU A 49 5.41 -10.56 -2.10
N TYR A 50 5.71 -10.10 -3.32
CA TYR A 50 4.99 -9.02 -4.01
C TYR A 50 3.49 -9.29 -4.18
N SER A 51 3.09 -10.52 -4.51
CA SER A 51 1.68 -10.88 -4.65
C SER A 51 0.90 -10.68 -3.35
N LYS A 52 1.51 -10.95 -2.19
CA LYS A 52 0.88 -10.70 -0.89
C LYS A 52 0.83 -9.22 -0.59
N ALA A 53 1.90 -8.48 -0.89
CA ALA A 53 1.92 -7.02 -0.71
C ALA A 53 0.75 -6.34 -1.46
N LEU A 54 0.55 -6.72 -2.73
CA LEU A 54 -0.55 -6.21 -3.56
C LEU A 54 -1.92 -6.45 -2.91
N VAL A 55 -2.19 -7.67 -2.42
CA VAL A 55 -3.47 -7.99 -1.76
C VAL A 55 -3.74 -7.05 -0.57
N TYR A 56 -2.73 -6.70 0.22
CA TYR A 56 -2.92 -5.81 1.37
C TYR A 56 -3.09 -4.34 0.94
N TYR A 57 -2.38 -3.86 -0.08
CA TYR A 57 -2.60 -2.52 -0.61
C TYR A 57 -3.97 -2.39 -1.29
N GLU A 58 -4.46 -3.43 -1.98
CA GLU A 58 -5.81 -3.47 -2.57
C GLU A 58 -6.92 -3.38 -1.51
N LYS A 59 -6.74 -4.02 -0.34
CA LYS A 59 -7.68 -3.87 0.79
C LYS A 59 -7.77 -2.42 1.30
N VAL A 60 -6.67 -1.67 1.24
CA VAL A 60 -6.69 -0.23 1.58
C VAL A 60 -7.54 0.55 0.59
N ILE A 61 -7.41 0.26 -0.71
CA ILE A 61 -8.23 0.87 -1.76
C ILE A 61 -9.71 0.52 -1.53
N GLU A 62 -10.05 -0.73 -1.23
CA GLU A 62 -11.43 -1.15 -0.96
C GLU A 62 -12.06 -0.36 0.19
N ILE A 63 -11.32 -0.14 1.29
CA ILE A 63 -11.79 0.67 2.42
C ILE A 63 -12.11 2.10 1.97
N TYR A 64 -11.20 2.76 1.24
CA TYR A 64 -11.41 4.13 0.79
C TYR A 64 -12.57 4.24 -0.21
N GLN A 65 -12.75 3.26 -1.08
CA GLN A 65 -13.89 3.19 -2.01
C GLN A 65 -15.22 3.03 -1.26
N LYS A 66 -15.27 2.18 -0.22
CA LYS A 66 -16.48 1.92 0.58
C LYS A 66 -16.84 3.06 1.52
N THR A 67 -15.85 3.84 1.96
CA THR A 67 -16.04 4.97 2.89
C THR A 67 -16.22 6.31 2.16
N HIS A 68 -16.29 6.31 0.83
CA HIS A 68 -16.47 7.48 -0.04
C HIS A 68 -15.40 8.59 0.13
N TYR A 69 -14.20 8.24 0.61
CA TYR A 69 -13.06 9.15 0.72
C TYR A 69 -12.18 9.08 -0.54
N SER A 70 -12.73 9.50 -1.68
CA SER A 70 -12.12 9.34 -3.02
C SER A 70 -10.87 10.18 -3.28
N ASN A 71 -10.60 11.21 -2.47
CA ASN A 71 -9.42 12.09 -2.63
C ASN A 71 -8.55 12.09 -1.36
N HIS A 72 -8.44 10.97 -0.66
CA HIS A 72 -7.63 10.90 0.56
C HIS A 72 -6.16 10.61 0.26
N LEU A 73 -5.24 11.24 1.01
CA LEU A 73 -3.79 11.03 0.88
C LEU A 73 -3.41 9.54 0.95
N GLY A 74 -4.00 8.80 1.88
CA GLY A 74 -3.70 7.37 2.02
C GLY A 74 -4.18 6.50 0.86
N LEU A 75 -5.14 6.96 0.04
CA LEU A 75 -5.53 6.27 -1.20
C LEU A 75 -4.45 6.47 -2.27
N ALA A 76 -3.92 7.70 -2.39
CA ALA A 76 -2.81 8.00 -3.30
C ALA A 76 -1.56 7.17 -2.95
N ILE A 77 -1.22 7.09 -1.66
CA ILE A 77 -0.09 6.28 -1.17
C ILE A 77 -0.30 4.80 -1.51
N ALA A 78 -1.51 4.26 -1.35
CA ALA A 78 -1.79 2.85 -1.69
C ALA A 78 -1.57 2.57 -3.19
N TYR A 79 -2.01 3.47 -4.07
CA TYR A 79 -1.75 3.36 -5.51
C TYR A 79 -0.26 3.47 -5.84
N ASP A 80 0.46 4.37 -5.19
CA ASP A 80 1.90 4.58 -5.40
C ASP A 80 2.73 3.36 -4.97
N ASN A 81 2.35 2.74 -3.85
CA ASN A 81 2.95 1.49 -3.38
C ASN A 81 2.69 0.33 -4.34
N ILE A 82 1.45 0.20 -4.86
CA ILE A 82 1.13 -0.81 -5.89
C ILE A 82 1.96 -0.59 -7.14
N GLY A 83 2.11 0.67 -7.58
CA GLY A 83 2.97 1.03 -8.72
C GLY A 83 4.41 0.56 -8.51
N SER A 84 4.97 0.88 -7.34
CA SER A 84 6.32 0.47 -6.94
C SER A 84 6.49 -1.06 -6.91
N VAL A 85 5.50 -1.80 -6.41
CA VAL A 85 5.53 -3.26 -6.43
C VAL A 85 5.52 -3.80 -7.86
N TYR A 86 4.71 -3.24 -8.76
CA TYR A 86 4.73 -3.63 -10.17
C TYR A 86 6.04 -3.30 -10.87
N CYS A 87 6.69 -2.18 -10.55
CA CYS A 87 8.06 -1.89 -11.03
C CYS A 87 9.03 -3.00 -10.62
N ARG A 88 9.00 -3.43 -9.35
CA ARG A 88 9.84 -4.54 -8.84
C ARG A 88 9.53 -5.88 -9.52
N MET A 89 8.31 -6.05 -10.04
CA MET A 89 7.90 -7.22 -10.82
C MET A 89 8.20 -7.09 -12.33
N ASN A 90 8.81 -5.98 -12.78
CA ASN A 90 9.02 -5.64 -14.19
C ASN A 90 7.71 -5.53 -15.01
N ASP A 91 6.61 -5.14 -14.37
CA ASP A 91 5.34 -4.86 -15.06
C ASP A 91 5.11 -3.36 -15.19
N CYS A 92 5.80 -2.76 -16.16
CA CYS A 92 5.76 -1.32 -16.42
C CYS A 92 4.34 -0.82 -16.73
N SER A 93 3.53 -1.62 -17.42
CA SER A 93 2.15 -1.26 -17.79
C SER A 93 1.25 -1.08 -16.58
N ARG A 94 1.28 -2.04 -15.64
CA ARG A 94 0.48 -1.96 -14.40
C ARG A 94 1.07 -0.97 -13.40
N ALA A 95 2.39 -0.78 -13.41
CA ALA A 95 3.05 0.23 -12.60
C ALA A 95 2.61 1.65 -13.00
N LEU A 96 2.67 1.96 -14.30
CA LEU A 96 2.27 3.26 -14.84
C LEU A 96 0.81 3.57 -14.50
N SER A 97 -0.10 2.63 -14.78
CA SER A 97 -1.53 2.81 -14.48
C SER A 97 -1.81 3.07 -12.99
N SER A 98 -1.00 2.49 -12.11
CA SER A 98 -1.12 2.71 -10.66
C SER A 98 -0.59 4.08 -10.24
N HIS A 99 0.58 4.49 -10.73
CA HIS A 99 1.13 5.82 -10.45
C HIS A 99 0.28 6.95 -11.04
N GLU A 100 -0.35 6.77 -12.21
CA GLU A 100 -1.30 7.73 -12.78
C GLU A 100 -2.49 8.00 -11.84
N LYS A 101 -3.07 6.93 -11.26
CA LYS A 101 -4.15 7.08 -10.26
C LYS A 101 -3.68 7.80 -9.00
N ALA A 102 -2.45 7.56 -8.56
CA ALA A 102 -1.86 8.29 -7.44
C ALA A 102 -1.69 9.79 -7.77
N ILE A 103 -1.17 10.11 -8.96
CA ILE A 103 -0.99 11.47 -9.46
C ILE A 103 -2.32 12.24 -9.49
N GLU A 104 -3.38 11.64 -10.02
CA GLU A 104 -4.71 12.29 -10.07
C GLU A 104 -5.17 12.75 -8.68
N ILE A 105 -4.92 11.93 -7.65
CA ILE A 105 -5.28 12.27 -6.28
C ILE A 105 -4.32 13.34 -5.74
N TYR A 106 -3.01 13.13 -5.85
CA TYR A 106 -2.00 14.08 -5.36
C TYR A 106 -2.17 15.49 -5.96
N GLN A 107 -2.56 15.58 -7.24
CA GLN A 107 -2.90 16.85 -7.90
C GLN A 107 -4.12 17.52 -7.25
N LYS A 108 -5.20 16.76 -6.99
CA LYS A 108 -6.41 17.29 -6.35
C LYS A 108 -6.16 17.80 -4.94
N ILE A 109 -5.31 17.11 -4.16
CA ILE A 109 -4.98 17.51 -2.79
C ILE A 109 -3.74 18.41 -2.67
N ARG A 110 -3.08 18.74 -3.80
CA ARG A 110 -1.86 19.55 -3.88
C ARG A 110 -0.74 19.07 -2.93
N HIS A 111 -0.48 17.76 -2.94
CA HIS A 111 0.51 17.14 -2.05
C HIS A 111 1.92 17.10 -2.65
N SER A 112 2.95 17.14 -1.80
CA SER A 112 4.37 17.16 -2.21
C SER A 112 4.80 15.88 -2.92
N ASN A 113 4.24 14.73 -2.54
CA ASN A 113 4.55 13.42 -3.15
C ASN A 113 4.24 13.33 -4.65
N LEU A 114 3.53 14.32 -5.21
CA LEU A 114 3.34 14.43 -6.66
C LEU A 114 4.70 14.39 -7.40
N ALA A 115 5.70 15.09 -6.87
CA ALA A 115 7.05 15.11 -7.46
C ALA A 115 7.71 13.74 -7.41
N ASP A 116 7.61 13.06 -6.26
CA ASP A 116 8.19 11.73 -6.06
C ASP A 116 7.56 10.71 -7.01
N THR A 117 6.24 10.73 -7.20
CA THR A 117 5.56 9.83 -8.14
C THR A 117 5.98 10.09 -9.60
N TYR A 118 6.22 11.34 -10.01
CA TYR A 118 6.78 11.63 -11.33
C TYR A 118 8.20 11.11 -11.49
N ILE A 119 9.02 11.20 -10.44
CA ILE A 119 10.37 10.60 -10.45
C ILE A 119 10.27 9.09 -10.62
N SER A 120 9.38 8.43 -9.86
CA SER A 120 9.15 6.98 -9.96
C SER A 120 8.79 6.57 -11.38
N ILE A 121 7.85 7.27 -12.05
CA ILE A 121 7.50 6.99 -13.45
C ILE A 121 8.70 7.17 -14.39
N GLY A 122 9.53 8.21 -14.19
CA GLY A 122 10.72 8.44 -15.02
C GLY A 122 11.81 7.38 -14.89
N THR A 123 11.72 6.50 -13.89
CA THR A 123 12.65 5.40 -13.65
C THR A 123 12.14 4.03 -14.10
N ILE A 124 10.91 3.95 -14.62
CA ILE A 124 10.29 2.74 -15.19
C ILE A 124 10.76 2.53 -16.64
#